data_AF-A0A077ZK04-F1
#
_entry.id   AF-A0A077ZK04-F1
#
_cell.length_a   1.000
_cell.length_b   1.000
_cell.length_c   1.000
_cell.angle_alpha   90.00
_cell.angle_beta   90.00
_cell.angle_gamma   90.00
#
_symmetry.space_group_name_H-M   'P 1'
#
loop_
_entity.id
_entity.type
_entity.pdbx_description
1 polymer ?
#
loop_
_entity_poly.entity_id
_entity_poly.type
_entity_poly.pdbx_seq_one_letter_code
_entity_poly.pdbx_strand_id
1 'polypeptide(L)'
;MKRKSYKAGFKLEVVKMAKETNNAQAARKYGVTRKMVIDWRKQEEALKKMPKKQHARRSGTASWPELENPLAEWVREQRQSGRIVTRTDMQDKAMNWARYNPHLSYGFTAKHGWCSHFMKRKDLVLRQGTKTAQKMAVDLEDKLRDSQR
;
A
#
# COMPACT_ATOMS: atom_id res chain seq x y z
N MET A 1 7.14 17.71 -26.57
CA MET A 1 7.70 16.33 -26.51
C MET A 1 6.99 15.53 -25.41
N LYS A 2 6.40 14.36 -25.71
CA LYS A 2 5.70 13.53 -24.71
C LYS A 2 6.68 12.58 -24.02
N ARG A 3 6.78 12.66 -22.69
CA ARG A 3 7.64 11.76 -21.90
C ARG A 3 7.12 10.32 -21.97
N LYS A 4 7.97 9.37 -22.37
CA LYS A 4 7.65 7.93 -22.40
C LYS A 4 8.11 7.25 -21.10
N SER A 5 7.39 6.21 -20.70
CA SER A 5 7.71 5.37 -19.55
C SER A 5 7.67 3.90 -19.97
N TYR A 6 8.67 3.13 -19.55
CA TYR A 6 8.87 1.76 -20.02
C TYR A 6 8.79 0.78 -18.85
N LYS A 7 8.13 -0.36 -19.09
CA LYS A 7 8.04 -1.50 -18.16
C LYS A 7 9.42 -2.12 -17.93
N ALA A 8 9.69 -2.63 -16.74
CA ALA A 8 10.95 -3.29 -16.41
C ALA A 8 11.26 -4.47 -17.34
N GLY A 9 10.24 -5.27 -17.70
CA GLY A 9 10.39 -6.38 -18.64
C GLY A 9 10.88 -5.93 -20.02
N PHE A 10 10.30 -4.85 -20.56
CA PHE A 10 10.75 -4.25 -21.82
C PHE A 10 12.20 -3.75 -21.72
N LYS A 11 12.55 -3.05 -20.64
CA LYS A 11 13.93 -2.58 -20.43
C LYS A 11 14.93 -3.73 -20.40
N LEU A 12 14.58 -4.85 -19.77
CA LEU A 12 15.40 -6.06 -19.73
C LEU A 12 15.56 -6.71 -21.11
N GLU A 13 14.51 -6.73 -21.92
CA GLU A 13 14.57 -7.21 -23.30
C GLU A 13 15.53 -6.36 -24.15
N VAL A 14 15.44 -5.03 -24.03
CA VAL A 14 16.36 -4.10 -24.70
C VAL A 14 17.81 -4.31 -24.23
N VAL A 15 18.01 -4.53 -22.92
CA VAL A 15 19.32 -4.83 -22.34
C VAL A 15 19.88 -6.15 -22.88
N LYS A 16 19.06 -7.20 -23.01
CA LYS A 16 19.46 -8.49 -23.60
C LYS A 16 19.96 -8.30 -25.04
N MET A 17 19.17 -7.63 -25.88
CA MET A 17 19.58 -7.31 -27.26
C MET A 17 20.88 -6.50 -27.30
N ALA A 18 21.04 -5.51 -26.40
CA ALA A 18 22.23 -4.68 -26.35
C ALA A 18 23.51 -5.42 -25.91
N LYS A 19 23.36 -6.55 -25.19
CA LYS A 19 24.46 -7.46 -24.85
C LYS A 19 24.82 -8.39 -26.01
N GLU A 20 23.82 -8.86 -26.75
CA GLU A 20 24.00 -9.72 -27.93
C GLU A 20 24.57 -8.95 -29.12
N THR A 21 24.31 -7.64 -29.21
CA THR A 21 24.78 -6.78 -30.29
C THR A 21 25.57 -5.58 -29.74
N ASN A 22 25.00 -4.38 -29.77
CA ASN A 22 25.54 -3.19 -29.14
C ASN A 22 24.40 -2.22 -28.79
N ASN A 23 24.74 -1.20 -28.00
CA ASN A 23 23.75 -0.24 -27.49
C ASN A 23 23.06 0.57 -28.61
N ALA A 24 23.74 0.85 -29.72
CA ALA A 24 23.19 1.64 -30.81
C ALA A 24 22.18 0.83 -31.64
N GLN A 25 22.50 -0.44 -31.93
CA GLN A 25 21.58 -1.34 -32.63
C GLN A 25 20.31 -1.62 -31.80
N ALA A 26 20.46 -1.89 -30.50
CA ALA A 26 19.30 -2.06 -29.62
C ALA A 26 18.44 -0.79 -29.54
N ALA A 27 19.05 0.39 -29.44
CA ALA A 27 18.34 1.66 -29.45
C ALA A 27 17.51 1.86 -30.72
N ARG A 28 18.11 1.60 -31.89
CA ARG A 28 17.45 1.69 -33.20
C ARG A 28 16.30 0.68 -33.33
N LYS A 29 16.53 -0.59 -32.95
CA LYS A 29 15.53 -1.67 -33.03
C LYS A 29 14.29 -1.37 -32.19
N TYR A 30 14.47 -0.87 -30.97
CA TYR A 30 13.37 -0.65 -30.03
C TYR A 30 12.83 0.79 -29.99
N GLY A 31 13.35 1.70 -30.83
CA GLY A 31 12.90 3.09 -30.88
C GLY A 31 13.13 3.86 -29.58
N VAL A 32 14.21 3.56 -28.87
CA VAL A 32 14.63 4.25 -27.62
C VAL A 32 15.96 4.97 -27.84
N THR A 33 16.32 5.92 -26.97
CA THR A 33 17.61 6.61 -27.13
C THR A 33 18.76 5.73 -26.64
N ARG A 34 19.93 5.85 -27.26
CA ARG A 34 21.15 5.13 -26.86
C ARG A 34 21.48 5.33 -25.38
N LYS A 35 21.29 6.54 -24.85
CA LYS A 35 21.49 6.86 -23.44
C LYS A 35 20.62 5.99 -22.53
N MET A 36 19.34 5.80 -22.88
CA MET A 36 18.43 4.95 -22.09
C MET A 36 18.92 3.50 -22.03
N VAL A 37 19.41 2.97 -23.15
CA VAL A 37 19.96 1.61 -23.20
C VAL A 37 21.19 1.49 -22.28
N ILE A 38 22.10 2.47 -22.33
CA ILE A 38 23.28 2.50 -21.45
C ILE A 38 22.86 2.53 -19.97
N ASP A 39 21.93 3.42 -19.63
CA ASP A 39 21.47 3.60 -18.24
C ASP A 39 20.73 2.34 -17.75
N TRP A 40 19.94 1.67 -18.59
CA TRP A 40 19.28 0.40 -18.24
C TRP A 40 20.26 -0.76 -18.08
N ARG A 41 21.33 -0.81 -18.89
CA ARG A 41 22.40 -1.81 -18.69
C ARG A 41 23.10 -1.64 -17.35
N LYS A 42 23.42 -0.39 -16.96
CA LYS A 42 24.00 -0.09 -15.64
C LYS A 42 23.08 -0.50 -14.49
N GLN A 43 21.76 -0.47 -14.71
CA GLN A 43 20.74 -0.79 -13.72
C GLN A 43 20.14 -2.20 -13.89
N GLU A 44 20.76 -3.08 -14.66
CA GLU A 44 20.18 -4.38 -15.02
C GLU A 44 19.81 -5.22 -13.79
N GLU A 45 20.70 -5.32 -12.81
CA GLU A 45 20.44 -6.07 -11.58
C GLU A 45 19.29 -5.48 -10.77
N ALA A 46 19.15 -4.15 -10.77
CA ALA A 46 18.01 -3.50 -10.15
C ALA A 46 16.71 -3.74 -10.94
N LEU A 47 16.77 -3.81 -12.27
CA LEU A 47 15.61 -4.12 -13.12
C LEU A 47 15.16 -5.57 -12.97
N LYS A 48 16.08 -6.52 -12.78
CA LYS A 48 15.77 -7.94 -12.51
C LYS A 48 15.00 -8.12 -11.19
N LYS A 49 15.32 -7.32 -10.17
CA LYS A 49 14.62 -7.31 -8.87
C LYS A 49 13.23 -6.67 -8.92
N MET A 50 12.87 -6.00 -10.02
CA MET A 50 11.56 -5.36 -10.16
C MET A 50 10.53 -6.29 -10.83
N PRO A 51 9.25 -6.24 -10.43
CA PRO A 51 8.16 -6.81 -11.20
C PRO A 51 8.18 -6.35 -12.67
N LYS A 52 8.07 -7.29 -13.62
CA LYS A 52 8.18 -7.00 -15.06
C LYS A 52 7.23 -5.90 -15.56
N LYS A 53 6.03 -5.81 -14.97
CA LYS A 53 5.00 -4.81 -15.31
C LYS A 53 5.26 -3.42 -14.69
N GLN A 54 6.18 -3.30 -13.73
CA GLN A 54 6.47 -2.04 -13.04
C GLN A 54 7.35 -1.13 -13.91
N HIS A 55 7.07 0.17 -13.90
CA HIS A 55 7.80 1.15 -14.72
C HIS A 55 8.97 1.82 -13.99
N ALA A 56 8.80 2.08 -12.68
CA ALA A 56 9.75 2.80 -11.85
C ALA A 56 9.82 2.18 -10.46
N ARG A 57 10.98 2.32 -9.80
CA ARG A 57 11.24 1.86 -8.42
C ARG A 57 10.60 2.80 -7.39
N ARG A 58 9.30 3.03 -7.51
CA ARG A 58 8.56 3.76 -6.49
C ARG A 58 8.37 2.82 -5.31
N SER A 59 8.90 3.20 -4.16
CA SER A 59 8.64 2.50 -2.93
C SER A 59 7.16 2.62 -2.56
N GLY A 60 6.56 1.50 -2.17
CA GLY A 60 5.28 1.47 -1.47
C GLY A 60 5.46 1.42 0.05
N THR A 61 6.69 1.53 0.55
CA THR A 61 7.02 1.45 1.97
C THR A 61 6.44 2.64 2.74
N ALA A 62 5.99 2.37 3.96
CA ALA A 62 5.55 3.41 4.89
C ALA A 62 6.74 4.27 5.33
N SER A 63 6.54 5.59 5.38
CA SER A 63 7.55 6.49 5.95
C SER A 63 7.60 6.40 7.48
N TRP A 64 6.52 5.98 8.12
CA TRP A 64 6.40 5.83 9.58
C TRP A 64 5.87 4.44 9.93
N PRO A 65 6.65 3.36 9.67
CA PRO A 65 6.18 1.99 9.91
C PRO A 65 5.89 1.74 11.40
N GLU A 66 6.64 2.35 12.31
CA GLU A 66 6.47 2.25 13.77
C GLU A 66 5.14 2.88 14.23
N LEU A 67 4.60 3.84 13.48
CA LEU A 67 3.25 4.37 13.69
C LEU A 67 2.20 3.48 13.01
N GLU A 68 2.43 3.13 11.75
CA GLU A 68 1.43 2.45 10.93
C GLU A 68 1.17 1.00 11.35
N ASN A 69 2.16 0.29 11.88
CA ASN A 69 1.99 -1.09 12.37
C ASN A 69 1.00 -1.15 13.55
N PRO A 70 1.26 -0.49 14.70
CA PRO A 70 0.35 -0.53 15.85
C PRO A 70 -0.99 0.13 15.54
N LEU A 71 -1.04 1.16 14.67
CA LEU A 71 -2.31 1.72 14.23
C LEU A 71 -3.15 0.69 13.48
N ALA A 72 -2.55 -0.10 12.58
CA ALA A 72 -3.27 -1.13 11.84
C ALA A 72 -3.77 -2.25 12.75
N GLU A 73 -3.00 -2.64 13.76
CA GLU A 73 -3.42 -3.59 14.80
C GLU A 73 -4.61 -3.05 15.58
N TRP A 74 -4.52 -1.82 16.07
CA TRP A 74 -5.63 -1.16 16.76
C TRP A 74 -6.90 -1.10 15.90
N VAL A 75 -6.79 -0.79 14.60
CA VAL A 75 -7.95 -0.80 13.68
C VAL A 75 -8.58 -2.20 13.60
N ARG A 76 -7.76 -3.26 13.56
CA ARG A 76 -8.25 -4.65 13.50
C ARG A 76 -8.94 -5.05 14.81
N GLU A 77 -8.38 -4.70 15.96
CA GLU A 77 -8.98 -4.94 17.28
C GLU A 77 -10.33 -4.22 17.43
N GLN A 78 -10.40 -2.93 17.07
CA GLN A 78 -11.66 -2.19 17.07
C GLN A 78 -12.71 -2.88 16.19
N ARG A 79 -12.31 -3.43 15.02
CA ARG A 79 -13.24 -4.15 14.14
C ARG A 79 -13.65 -5.51 14.68
N GLN A 80 -12.76 -6.23 15.36
CA GLN A 80 -13.08 -7.50 16.01
C GLN A 80 -14.09 -7.30 17.14
N SER A 81 -14.03 -6.18 17.86
CA SER A 81 -15.05 -5.77 18.84
C SER A 81 -16.34 -5.22 18.23
N GLY A 82 -16.50 -5.30 16.90
CA GLY A 82 -17.71 -4.84 16.19
C GLY A 82 -17.80 -3.32 16.02
N ARG A 83 -16.76 -2.56 16.37
CA ARG A 83 -16.75 -1.10 16.21
C ARG A 83 -16.42 -0.72 14.78
N ILE A 84 -17.15 0.28 14.28
CA ILE A 84 -16.85 0.93 13.01
C ILE A 84 -15.67 1.89 13.26
N VAL A 85 -14.63 1.77 12.44
CA VAL A 85 -13.48 2.67 12.47
C VAL A 85 -13.48 3.53 11.22
N THR A 86 -13.71 4.81 11.41
CA THR A 86 -13.72 5.83 10.34
C THR A 86 -12.31 6.34 10.05
N ARG A 87 -12.18 7.14 8.98
CA ARG A 87 -10.91 7.81 8.66
C ARG A 87 -10.50 8.80 9.75
N THR A 88 -11.46 9.53 10.30
CA THR A 88 -11.24 10.48 11.39
C THR A 88 -10.66 9.77 12.60
N ASP A 89 -11.23 8.63 13.01
CA ASP A 89 -10.72 7.84 14.12
C ASP A 89 -9.26 7.42 13.93
N MET A 90 -8.90 6.98 12.71
CA MET A 90 -7.52 6.63 12.37
C MET A 90 -6.59 7.84 12.37
N GLN A 91 -7.05 9.00 11.90
CA GLN A 91 -6.28 10.24 11.91
C GLN A 91 -6.03 10.72 13.33
N ASP A 92 -7.05 10.73 14.18
CA ASP A 92 -6.95 11.18 15.58
C ASP A 92 -6.05 10.24 16.37
N LYS A 93 -6.21 8.92 16.22
CA LYS A 93 -5.34 7.93 16.85
C LYS A 93 -3.88 8.09 16.42
N ALA A 94 -3.64 8.33 15.13
CA ALA A 94 -2.30 8.54 14.59
C ALA A 94 -1.66 9.85 15.09
N MET A 95 -2.41 10.95 15.11
CA MET A 95 -1.94 12.24 15.62
C MET A 95 -1.65 12.17 17.11
N ASN A 96 -2.49 11.46 17.87
CA ASN A 96 -2.25 11.22 19.29
C ASN A 96 -0.98 10.41 19.51
N TRP A 97 -0.78 9.31 18.76
CA TRP A 97 0.45 8.52 18.84
C TRP A 97 1.70 9.37 18.51
N ALA A 98 1.63 10.18 17.45
CA ALA A 98 2.72 11.06 17.03
C ALA A 98 3.07 12.12 18.10
N ARG A 99 2.08 12.65 18.80
CA ARG A 99 2.29 13.59 19.92
C ARG A 99 3.17 12.98 21.02
N TYR A 100 2.99 11.69 21.33
CA TYR A 100 3.77 11.00 22.35
C TYR A 100 5.08 10.38 21.83
N ASN A 101 5.26 10.29 20.51
CA ASN A 101 6.43 9.67 19.87
C ASN A 101 7.11 10.60 18.85
N PRO A 102 7.47 11.85 19.22
CA PRO A 102 7.97 12.85 18.26
C PRO A 102 9.25 12.43 17.55
N HIS A 103 10.10 11.63 18.20
CA HIS A 103 11.33 11.09 17.64
C HIS A 103 11.10 10.05 16.54
N LEU A 104 9.93 9.39 16.53
CA LEU A 104 9.52 8.42 15.49
C LEU A 104 8.57 9.04 14.46
N SER A 105 7.96 10.18 14.75
CA SER A 105 6.95 10.83 13.91
C SER A 105 7.38 12.21 13.40
N TYR A 106 8.68 12.44 13.21
CA TYR A 106 9.17 13.73 12.74
C TYR A 106 8.53 14.11 11.39
N GLY A 107 7.94 15.31 11.33
CA GLY A 107 7.23 15.81 10.14
C GLY A 107 5.94 15.06 9.80
N PHE A 108 5.47 14.16 10.66
CA PHE A 108 4.22 13.45 10.44
C PHE A 108 3.02 14.38 10.52
N THR A 109 2.06 14.18 9.62
CA THR A 109 0.73 14.78 9.73
C THR A 109 -0.27 13.80 9.14
N ALA A 110 -1.31 13.47 9.89
CA ALA A 110 -2.34 12.54 9.46
C ALA A 110 -3.29 13.15 8.41
N LYS A 111 -2.76 13.53 7.24
CA LYS A 111 -3.54 14.07 6.12
C LYS A 111 -4.46 12.99 5.53
N HIS A 112 -5.53 13.42 4.87
CA HIS A 112 -6.47 12.53 4.19
C HIS A 112 -5.78 11.58 3.18
N GLY A 113 -4.83 12.12 2.40
CA GLY A 113 -4.04 11.32 1.45
C GLY A 113 -3.17 10.28 2.14
N TRP A 114 -2.55 10.62 3.28
CA TRP A 114 -1.79 9.66 4.08
C TRP A 114 -2.70 8.52 4.55
N CYS A 115 -3.87 8.83 5.13
CA CYS A 115 -4.82 7.82 5.62
C CYS A 115 -5.25 6.86 4.51
N SER A 116 -5.55 7.37 3.31
CA SER A 116 -5.88 6.53 2.14
C SER A 116 -4.72 5.59 1.74
N HIS A 117 -3.49 6.08 1.75
CA HIS A 117 -2.32 5.25 1.43
C HIS A 117 -1.99 4.25 2.54
N PHE A 118 -2.11 4.64 3.80
CA PHE A 118 -1.99 3.76 4.96
C PHE A 118 -2.98 2.59 4.86
N MET A 119 -4.26 2.89 4.62
CA MET A 119 -5.29 1.88 4.44
C MET A 119 -4.95 0.91 3.31
N LYS A 120 -4.50 1.43 2.16
CA LYS A 120 -4.08 0.60 1.03
C LYS A 120 -2.87 -0.28 1.35
N ARG A 121 -1.89 0.21 2.11
CA ARG A 121 -0.71 -0.56 2.51
C ARG A 121 -1.02 -1.67 3.50
N LYS A 122 -2.05 -1.48 4.33
CA LYS A 122 -2.43 -2.40 5.43
C LYS A 122 -3.65 -3.26 5.11
N ASP A 123 -4.10 -3.22 3.85
CA ASP A 123 -5.27 -3.92 3.33
C ASP A 123 -6.54 -3.64 4.16
N LEU A 124 -6.68 -2.38 4.59
CA LEU A 124 -7.85 -1.91 5.34
C LEU A 124 -8.85 -1.30 4.37
N VAL A 125 -10.09 -1.80 4.39
CA VAL A 125 -11.24 -1.22 3.69
C VAL A 125 -12.13 -0.46 4.67
N LEU A 126 -12.85 0.56 4.20
CA LEU A 126 -13.94 1.14 4.99
C LEU A 126 -15.10 0.13 5.00
N ARG A 127 -15.53 -0.29 6.18
CA ARG A 127 -16.76 -1.07 6.32
C ARG A 127 -17.91 -0.08 6.50
N GLN A 128 -18.96 -0.23 5.70
CA GLN A 128 -20.25 0.33 6.11
C GLN A 128 -20.68 -0.41 7.36
N GLY A 129 -21.30 0.31 8.30
CA GLY A 129 -21.86 -0.31 9.48
C GLY A 129 -22.77 -1.45 9.07
N THR A 130 -22.32 -2.69 9.27
CA THR A 130 -23.24 -3.81 9.27
C THR A 130 -24.12 -3.55 10.47
N LYS A 131 -25.41 -3.26 10.24
CA LYS A 131 -26.42 -3.40 11.27
C LYS A 131 -26.18 -4.79 11.83
N THR A 132 -25.63 -4.88 13.05
CA THR A 132 -25.36 -6.16 13.71
C THR A 132 -26.69 -6.86 13.82
N ALA A 133 -27.01 -7.72 12.84
CA ALA A 133 -28.20 -8.54 12.80
C ALA A 133 -28.11 -9.71 13.80
N GLN A 134 -27.40 -9.53 14.91
CA GLN A 134 -26.99 -10.64 15.77
C GLN A 134 -27.22 -10.43 17.27
N LYS A 135 -27.81 -9.32 17.71
CA LYS A 135 -28.59 -9.39 18.95
C LYS A 135 -29.94 -10.06 18.65
N MET A 136 -29.86 -11.35 18.29
CA MET A 136 -30.98 -12.28 18.14
C MET A 136 -30.75 -13.60 18.93
N ALA A 137 -29.80 -13.63 19.88
CA ALA A 137 -29.61 -14.81 20.73
C ALA A 137 -30.04 -14.57 22.19
N VAL A 138 -29.60 -13.48 22.82
CA VAL A 138 -29.88 -13.29 24.27
C VAL A 138 -31.37 -13.10 24.57
N ASP A 139 -32.13 -12.38 23.73
CA ASP A 139 -33.57 -12.19 23.97
C ASP A 139 -34.41 -13.45 23.64
N LEU A 140 -33.87 -14.43 22.91
CA LEU A 140 -34.60 -15.66 22.63
C LEU A 140 -34.50 -16.65 23.80
N GLU A 141 -33.36 -16.72 24.49
CA GLU A 141 -33.21 -17.60 25.65
C GLU A 141 -34.05 -17.12 26.85
N ASP A 142 -34.13 -15.81 27.10
CA ASP A 142 -34.98 -15.29 28.19
C ASP A 142 -36.46 -15.56 27.91
N LYS A 143 -36.91 -15.45 26.65
CA LYS A 143 -38.31 -15.74 26.27
C LYS A 143 -38.67 -17.22 26.27
N LEU A 144 -37.70 -18.11 26.01
CA LEU A 144 -37.92 -19.55 26.11
C LEU A 144 -38.04 -20.01 27.57
N ARG A 145 -37.43 -19.30 28.53
CA ARG A 145 -37.54 -19.61 29.96
C ARG A 145 -38.88 -19.18 30.55
N ASP A 146 -39.42 -18.04 30.12
CA ASP A 146 -40.69 -17.53 30.65
C ASP A 146 -41.91 -18.28 30.12
N SER A 147 -41.84 -18.93 28.95
CA SER A 147 -42.97 -19.71 28.41
C SER A 147 -43.10 -21.13 28.97
N GLN A 148 -42.28 -21.50 29.96
CA GLN A 148 -42.37 -22.78 30.68
C GLN A 148 -42.82 -22.62 32.15
N ARG A 149 -43.41 -21.47 32.51
CA ARG A 149 -44.09 -21.25 33.80
C ARG A 149 -45.57 -20.98 33.56
#